data_AF-A0A1B2J1N6-F1
#
_entry.id   AF-A0A1B2J1N6-F1
#
_cell.length_a   1.000
_cell.length_b   1.000
_cell.length_c   1.000
_cell.angle_alpha   90.00
_cell.angle_beta   90.00
_cell.angle_gamma   90.00
#
_symmetry.space_group_name_H-M   'P 1'
#
loop_
_entity.id
_entity.type
_entity.pdbx_description
1 polymer ?
#
loop_
_entity_poly.entity_id
_entity_poly.type
_entity_poly.pdbx_seq_one_letter_code
_entity_poly.pdbx_strand_id
1 'polypeptide(L)'
;MLPGEIIDQVWYIIDNDLQGMFELPQTLALGLRNNDGQLTFDFSQNDTLVASFDTPFPFSDDFPENVWVFDDGESQIVLLPQEQL
;
A
#
# COMPACT_ATOMS: atom_id res chain seq x y z
N MET A 1 -7.18 1.37 -12.52
CA MET A 1 -5.72 1.25 -12.74
C MET A 1 -4.96 2.25 -11.87
N LEU A 2 -3.86 1.84 -11.23
CA LEU A 2 -3.05 2.73 -10.39
C LEU A 2 -1.98 3.48 -11.21
N PRO A 3 -1.88 4.82 -11.08
CA PRO A 3 -0.79 5.59 -11.68
C PRO A 3 0.55 5.24 -11.03
N GLY A 4 1.62 5.36 -11.82
CA GLY A 4 2.98 5.04 -11.38
C GLY A 4 3.43 5.83 -10.14
N GLU A 5 2.99 7.09 -10.01
CA GLU A 5 3.30 7.94 -8.85
C GLU A 5 2.78 7.35 -7.52
N ILE A 6 1.64 6.65 -7.56
CA ILE A 6 1.08 5.99 -6.38
C ILE A 6 1.87 4.72 -6.05
N ILE A 7 2.41 4.04 -7.06
CA ILE A 7 3.32 2.90 -6.87
C ILE A 7 4.64 3.36 -6.24
N ASP A 8 5.21 4.48 -6.71
CA ASP A 8 6.37 5.12 -6.07
C ASP A 8 6.09 5.50 -4.61
N GLN A 9 4.88 6.00 -4.32
CA GLN A 9 4.49 6.32 -2.95
C GLN A 9 4.39 5.09 -2.04
N VAL A 10 3.95 3.94 -2.57
CA VAL A 10 3.97 2.66 -1.84
C VAL A 10 5.40 2.28 -1.48
N TRP A 11 6.35 2.37 -2.43
CA TRP A 11 7.76 2.11 -2.14
C TRP A 11 8.32 3.04 -1.08
N TYR A 12 7.98 4.33 -1.16
CA TYR A 12 8.42 5.31 -0.18
C TYR A 12 7.93 4.98 1.24
N ILE A 13 6.65 4.65 1.41
CA ILE A 13 6.09 4.26 2.71
C ILE A 13 6.79 3.01 3.25
N ILE A 14 7.06 2.03 2.38
CA ILE A 14 7.72 0.79 2.79
C ILE A 14 9.15 1.09 3.26
N ASP A 15 9.95 1.78 2.46
CA ASP A 15 11.37 2.00 2.78
C ASP A 15 11.59 2.97 3.94
N ASN A 16 10.75 4.02 4.04
CA ASN A 16 10.98 5.12 4.96
C ASN A 16 10.17 5.03 6.27
N ASP A 17 8.97 4.43 6.24
CA ASP A 17 8.06 4.41 7.39
C ASP A 17 7.87 3.01 8.00
N LEU A 18 7.97 1.95 7.19
CA LEU A 18 7.71 0.57 7.62
C LEU A 18 9.01 -0.21 7.89
N GLN A 19 9.96 -0.15 6.96
CA GLN A 19 11.21 -0.90 7.04
C GLN A 19 12.09 -0.38 8.18
N GLY A 20 12.54 -1.30 9.03
CA GLY A 20 13.32 -0.97 10.23
C GLY A 20 12.49 -0.50 11.43
N MET A 21 11.20 -0.19 11.25
CA MET A 21 10.26 0.18 12.31
C MET A 21 9.36 -0.97 12.73
N PHE A 22 8.93 -1.80 11.77
CA PHE A 22 8.06 -2.96 11.99
C PHE A 22 8.69 -4.25 11.44
N GLU A 23 8.31 -5.39 12.02
CA GLU A 23 8.57 -6.69 11.43
C GLU A 23 7.60 -6.89 10.26
N LEU A 24 8.11 -6.77 9.03
CA LEU A 24 7.29 -6.85 7.83
C LEU A 24 7.05 -8.31 7.44
N PRO A 25 5.79 -8.75 7.26
CA PRO A 25 5.51 -10.05 6.67
C PRO A 25 6.01 -10.10 5.22
N GLN A 26 6.25 -11.32 4.71
CA GLN A 26 6.62 -11.54 3.30
C GLN A 26 5.60 -10.96 2.30
N THR A 27 4.35 -10.80 2.74
CA THR A 27 3.31 -10.12 1.96
C THR A 27 2.68 -9.04 2.80
N LEU A 28 2.91 -7.80 2.39
CA LEU A 28 2.30 -6.61 2.95
C LEU A 28 1.01 -6.32 2.20
N ALA A 29 -0.05 -6.00 2.93
CA ALA A 29 -1.28 -5.48 2.34
C ALA A 29 -1.50 -4.05 2.81
N LEU A 30 -1.60 -3.14 1.85
CA LEU A 30 -1.93 -1.74 2.06
C LEU A 30 -3.33 -1.51 1.51
N GLY A 31 -4.28 -1.22 2.38
CA GLY A 31 -5.63 -0.81 1.97
C GLY A 31 -5.60 0.61 1.42
N LEU A 32 -6.30 0.87 0.32
CA LEU A 32 -6.44 2.21 -0.22
C LEU A 32 -7.78 2.78 0.24
N ARG A 33 -7.72 3.84 1.03
CA ARG A 33 -8.91 4.49 1.60
C ARG A 33 -9.05 5.90 1.08
N ASN A 34 -10.30 6.31 0.92
CA ASN A 34 -10.64 7.72 0.75
C ASN A 34 -10.67 8.41 2.13
N ASN A 35 -9.90 9.48 2.27
CA ASN A 35 -9.90 10.35 3.43
C ASN A 35 -10.14 11.80 2.97
N ASP A 36 -11.40 12.23 2.96
CA ASP A 36 -11.82 13.57 2.54
C ASP A 36 -11.37 13.95 1.10
N GLY A 37 -11.39 12.98 0.19
CA GLY A 37 -10.97 13.15 -1.21
C GLY A 37 -9.48 12.89 -1.45
N GLN A 38 -8.71 12.63 -0.40
CA GLN A 38 -7.29 12.25 -0.48
C GLN A 38 -7.12 10.75 -0.30
N LEU A 39 -6.07 10.22 -0.90
CA LEU A 39 -5.69 8.82 -0.79
C LEU A 39 -4.92 8.59 0.52
N THR A 40 -5.38 7.64 1.31
CA THR A 40 -4.71 7.17 2.52
C THR A 40 -4.40 5.68 2.37
N PHE A 41 -3.19 5.28 2.75
CA PHE A 41 -2.79 3.88 2.79
C PHE A 41 -2.89 3.32 4.20
N ASP A 42 -3.69 2.28 4.37
CA ASP A 42 -3.89 1.60 5.64
C ASP A 42 -3.05 0.32 5.69
N PHE A 43 -2.03 0.30 6.53
CA PHE A 43 -1.24 -0.89 6.81
C PHE A 43 -1.91 -1.69 7.93
N SER A 44 -2.30 -2.93 7.63
CA SER A 44 -2.93 -3.85 8.58
C SER A 44 -2.13 -5.13 8.74
N GLN A 45 -2.06 -5.65 9.97
CA GLN A 45 -1.52 -6.97 10.29
C GLN A 45 -2.55 -7.78 11.07
N ASN A 46 -2.79 -9.03 10.67
CA ASN A 46 -3.78 -9.92 11.30
C ASN A 46 -5.15 -9.21 11.51
N ASP A 47 -5.69 -8.61 10.43
CA ASP A 47 -6.96 -7.85 10.43
C ASP A 47 -7.00 -6.64 11.39
N THR A 48 -5.85 -6.23 11.93
CA THR A 48 -5.73 -5.06 12.81
C THR A 48 -5.01 -3.94 12.08
N LEU A 49 -5.63 -2.77 12.01
CA LEU A 49 -4.99 -1.55 11.50
C LEU A 49 -3.81 -1.20 12.40
N VAL A 50 -2.60 -1.17 11.82
CA VAL A 50 -1.36 -0.87 12.52
C VAL A 50 -0.97 0.60 12.30
N ALA A 51 -1.07 1.07 11.07
CA ALA A 51 -0.71 2.43 10.70
C ALA A 51 -1.53 2.91 9.49
N SER A 52 -1.74 4.22 9.40
CA SER A 52 -2.37 4.88 8.26
C SER A 52 -1.46 5.99 7.75
N PHE A 53 -1.29 6.08 6.44
CA PHE A 53 -0.41 7.03 5.77
C PHE A 53 -1.23 7.91 4.85
N ASP A 54 -1.51 9.13 5.28
CA ASP A 54 -2.18 10.13 4.44
C ASP A 54 -1.22 10.64 3.36
N THR A 55 -1.74 10.77 2.14
CA THR A 55 -0.96 11.25 0.99
C THR A 55 -1.64 12.45 0.34
N PRO A 56 -0.86 13.31 -0.35
CA PRO A 56 -1.45 14.44 -1.09
C PRO A 56 -2.14 14.02 -2.39
N PHE A 57 -2.13 12.72 -2.73
CA PHE A 57 -2.75 12.23 -3.96
C PHE A 57 -4.28 12.21 -3.83
N PRO A 58 -5.02 12.56 -4.89
CA PRO A 58 -6.47 12.43 -4.88
C PRO A 58 -6.88 10.96 -4.89
N PHE A 59 -7.90 10.61 -4.12
CA PHE A 59 -8.52 9.29 -4.19
C PHE A 59 -9.35 9.14 -5.48
N SER A 60 -9.36 7.94 -6.07
CA SER A 60 -10.18 7.58 -7.21
C SER A 60 -10.92 6.28 -6.95
N ASP A 61 -12.19 6.20 -7.33
CA ASP A 61 -13.01 4.99 -7.26
C ASP A 61 -12.50 3.87 -8.20
N ASP A 62 -11.65 4.23 -9.17
CA ASP A 62 -10.97 3.31 -10.10
C ASP A 62 -9.72 2.65 -9.48
N PHE A 63 -9.35 3.03 -8.25
CA PHE A 63 -8.26 2.39 -7.53
C PHE A 63 -8.72 1.05 -6.93
N PRO A 64 -7.83 0.05 -6.89
CA PRO A 64 -8.14 -1.19 -6.21
C PRO A 64 -8.29 -0.95 -4.71
N GLU A 65 -9.07 -1.81 -4.04
CA GLU A 65 -9.27 -1.74 -2.59
C GLU A 65 -7.96 -1.93 -1.81
N ASN A 66 -7.03 -2.73 -2.34
CA ASN A 66 -5.76 -3.03 -1.69
C ASN A 66 -4.62 -3.04 -2.71
N VAL A 67 -3.41 -2.80 -2.23
CA VAL A 67 -2.16 -3.05 -2.94
C VAL A 67 -1.37 -4.04 -2.11
N TRP A 68 -0.89 -5.11 -2.74
CA TRP A 68 -0.04 -6.09 -2.09
C TRP A 68 1.41 -5.85 -2.46
N VAL A 69 2.32 -5.99 -1.51
CA VAL A 69 3.75 -5.96 -1.78
C VAL A 69 4.36 -7.25 -1.27
N PHE A 70 5.00 -7.98 -2.17
CA PHE A 70 5.68 -9.22 -1.88
C PHE A 70 7.18 -8.98 -1.76
N ASP A 71 7.77 -9.42 -0.66
CA ASP A 71 9.22 -9.39 -0.39
C ASP A 71 9.70 -10.83 -0.11
N ASP A 72 10.69 -11.29 -0.88
CA ASP A 72 11.36 -12.58 -0.68
C ASP A 72 12.75 -12.43 -0.01
N GLY A 73 13.06 -11.23 0.52
CA GLY A 73 14.37 -10.87 1.05
C GLY A 73 15.45 -10.56 -0.01
N GLU A 74 15.27 -10.99 -1.25
CA GLU A 74 16.17 -10.66 -2.38
C GLU A 74 15.53 -9.71 -3.40
N SER A 75 14.20 -9.68 -3.48
CA SER A 75 13.45 -8.84 -4.42
C SER A 75 12.09 -8.47 -3.85
N GLN A 76 11.67 -7.25 -4.15
CA GLN A 76 10.36 -6.72 -3.77
C GLN A 76 9.52 -6.46 -5.02
N ILE A 77 8.26 -6.87 -5.00
CA ILE A 77 7.31 -6.72 -6.11
C ILE A 77 5.99 -6.18 -5.59
N VAL A 78 5.53 -5.07 -6.17
CA VAL A 78 4.18 -4.56 -5.95
C VAL A 78 3.21 -5.34 -6.84
N LEU A 79 2.33 -6.10 -6.20
CA LEU A 79 1.23 -6.84 -6.80
C LEU A 79 -0.04 -6.02 -6.65
N LEU A 80 -0.58 -5.56 -7.78
CA LEU A 80 -1.94 -5.05 -7.80
C LEU A 80 -2.89 -6.25 -7.76
N PRO A 81 -3.97 -6.23 -6.96
CA PRO A 81 -5.01 -7.23 -7.10
C PRO A 81 -5.51 -7.10 -8.54
N GLN A 82 -5.17 -8.10 -9.36
CA GLN A 82 -5.55 -8.10 -10.76
C GLN A 82 -7.06 -7.89 -10.82
N GLU A 83 -7.49 -6.99 -11.72
CA GLU A 83 -8.87 -6.95 -12.21
C GLU A 83 -9.33 -8.39 -12.39
N GLN A 84 -10.30 -8.82 -11.56
CA GLN A 84 -10.94 -10.12 -11.75
C GLN A 84 -11.45 -10.14 -13.19
N LEU A 85 -10.78 -10.93 -14.03
CA LEU A 85 -11.24 -11.30 -15.36
C LEU A 85 -12.64 -11.92 -15.28
#